data_AF-A0AAV9Z3C6-F1
#
_entry.id   AF-A0AAV9Z3C6-F1
#
_cell.length_a   1.000
_cell.length_b   1.000
_cell.length_c   1.000
_cell.angle_alpha   90.00
_cell.angle_beta   90.00
_cell.angle_gamma   90.00
#
_symmetry.space_group_name_H-M   'P 1'
#
loop_
_entity.id
_entity.type
_entity.pdbx_description
1 polymer ?
#
loop_
_entity_poly.entity_id
_entity_poly.type
_entity_poly.pdbx_seq_one_letter_code
_entity_poly.pdbx_strand_id
1 'polypeptide(L)'
;MRYGPLVAHLMLHTTGKNMKHSMDSSPWHSYQPSHFQTPWLLSADQLHRHGLSLSRTKYYEDLRYSTDLPRQAAVDPFHPQNDEDFVHRLDEDWASSVRVMDRTVTFFQEVSPGTLYWVPTNSNTKSVFLNLALDQYHRHVIIKAILVEDIELQILKSLSFDPLRSDPRNHTIPVLQFIPGNGFEFSVQACWYEHWQWPPFDRAPSRFEMARQLLEGLVFMHEHYIAHGDIHPRNILWNHAPTHHELSRHSKFNCCMAYIDFGGAVLFSADNRRSPGSGVRPPSAFAAPEQSLDQLYDVCAADVCMLGREMEEGRKWYSIPSEDTVYERYETLLAKMTCAKPEDRCTATAALEAVLSILLQSVCITAFLLHLLACILGPMGMAKVAPIHPQRTSRA
;
A
#
# COMPACT_ATOMS: atom_id res chain seq x y z
N MET A 1 -23.77 41.11 19.01
CA MET A 1 -23.35 39.86 19.65
C MET A 1 -24.57 39.09 20.12
N ARG A 2 -24.94 38.02 19.42
CA ARG A 2 -25.80 36.91 19.86
C ARG A 2 -25.85 35.90 18.71
N TYR A 3 -25.46 34.66 18.99
CA TYR A 3 -25.66 33.50 18.13
C TYR A 3 -27.14 33.11 18.10
N GLY A 4 -27.61 32.62 16.96
CA GLY A 4 -28.93 32.01 16.75
C GLY A 4 -28.99 31.30 15.38
N PRO A 5 -29.83 30.26 15.20
CA PRO A 5 -29.53 29.07 14.40
C PRO A 5 -30.25 29.05 13.03
N LEU A 6 -29.67 28.36 12.05
CA LEU A 6 -30.32 28.02 10.78
C LEU A 6 -30.41 26.50 10.64
N VAL A 7 -31.41 25.94 11.35
CA VAL A 7 -32.04 24.66 11.03
C VAL A 7 -33.46 25.02 10.63
N ALA A 8 -33.82 24.88 9.35
CA ALA A 8 -35.20 24.66 8.87
C ALA A 8 -35.31 24.83 7.34
N HIS A 9 -35.52 23.72 6.63
CA HIS A 9 -36.54 23.48 5.59
C HIS A 9 -36.01 22.54 4.50
N LEU A 10 -36.38 21.26 4.58
CA LEU A 10 -37.29 20.66 3.60
C LEU A 10 -37.69 19.26 4.09
N MET A 11 -38.92 19.15 4.62
CA MET A 11 -39.65 17.89 4.75
C MET A 11 -40.95 18.02 3.96
N LEU A 12 -41.07 17.13 2.97
CA LEU A 12 -42.29 16.49 2.45
C LEU A 12 -43.37 17.34 1.75
N HIS A 13 -43.51 17.08 0.45
CA HIS A 13 -44.82 16.89 -0.17
C HIS A 13 -44.82 15.60 -1.00
N THR A 14 -45.45 14.57 -0.45
CA THR A 14 -45.91 13.38 -1.18
C THR A 14 -47.22 13.70 -1.89
N THR A 15 -47.27 13.56 -3.21
CA THR A 15 -48.50 13.30 -3.95
C THR A 15 -48.20 12.23 -5.00
N GLY A 16 -48.90 11.10 -4.90
CA GLY A 16 -48.64 9.93 -5.72
C GLY A 16 -48.97 10.14 -7.19
N LYS A 17 -48.11 9.57 -8.04
CA LYS A 17 -48.46 8.98 -9.33
C LYS A 17 -47.34 8.03 -9.74
N ASN A 18 -47.71 6.80 -10.05
CA ASN A 18 -46.84 5.75 -10.60
C ASN A 18 -45.94 6.29 -11.70
N MET A 19 -44.63 6.33 -11.48
CA MET A 19 -43.64 6.40 -12.54
C MET A 19 -42.51 5.43 -12.22
N LYS A 20 -42.21 4.58 -13.21
CA LYS A 20 -41.13 3.59 -13.23
C LYS A 20 -39.85 4.20 -12.66
N HIS A 21 -39.27 3.58 -11.63
CA HIS A 21 -37.96 3.97 -11.10
C HIS A 21 -36.90 3.82 -12.20
N SER A 22 -36.39 4.95 -12.70
CA SER A 22 -35.11 4.97 -13.41
C SER A 22 -33.99 4.80 -12.39
N MET A 23 -33.12 3.82 -12.62
CA MET A 23 -31.81 3.70 -12.00
C MET A 23 -30.97 4.91 -12.44
N ASP A 24 -31.08 6.04 -11.74
CA ASP A 24 -30.21 7.19 -12.02
C ASP A 24 -30.08 8.16 -10.83
N SER A 25 -30.11 7.65 -9.59
CA SER A 25 -29.87 8.46 -8.39
C SER A 25 -28.51 8.17 -7.79
N SER A 26 -27.49 8.44 -8.60
CA SER A 26 -26.14 8.72 -8.12
C SER A 26 -26.08 10.22 -7.78
N PRO A 27 -25.67 10.65 -6.57
CA PRO A 27 -25.59 12.07 -6.22
C PRO A 27 -24.60 12.85 -7.10
N TRP A 28 -23.76 12.12 -7.85
CA TRP A 28 -22.77 12.64 -8.80
C TRP A 28 -23.38 13.33 -10.04
N HIS A 29 -24.66 13.13 -10.37
CA HIS A 29 -25.26 13.68 -11.60
C HIS A 29 -25.80 15.12 -11.48
N SER A 30 -25.79 15.71 -10.29
CA SER A 30 -26.32 17.07 -10.06
C SER A 30 -25.26 18.18 -9.96
N TYR A 31 -23.97 17.85 -10.06
CA TYR A 31 -22.88 18.82 -9.88
C TYR A 31 -22.28 19.26 -11.23
N GLN A 32 -22.26 20.58 -11.48
CA GLN A 32 -21.71 21.14 -12.71
C GLN A 32 -20.17 20.97 -12.77
N PRO A 33 -19.62 20.40 -13.87
CA PRO A 33 -18.17 20.22 -14.05
C PRO A 33 -17.34 21.51 -13.98
N SER A 34 -17.92 22.67 -14.24
CA SER A 34 -17.26 23.97 -14.17
C SER A 34 -16.85 24.41 -12.76
N HIS A 35 -17.35 23.75 -11.71
CA HIS A 35 -17.00 24.03 -10.32
C HIS A 35 -15.76 23.24 -9.85
N PHE A 36 -15.32 22.23 -10.61
CA PHE A 36 -14.08 21.51 -10.38
C PHE A 36 -12.98 22.06 -11.30
N GLN A 37 -12.47 23.25 -10.97
CA GLN A 37 -11.03 23.40 -11.14
C GLN A 37 -10.41 22.31 -10.24
N THR A 38 -9.54 21.47 -10.80
CA THR A 38 -8.90 20.38 -10.04
C THR A 38 -8.37 20.95 -8.72
N PRO A 39 -8.40 20.18 -7.61
CA PRO A 39 -7.98 20.69 -6.29
C PRO A 39 -6.58 21.32 -6.32
N TRP A 40 -5.77 20.97 -7.32
CA TRP A 40 -4.42 21.46 -7.61
C TRP A 40 -4.35 22.89 -8.13
N LEU A 41 -5.22 23.30 -9.06
CA LEU A 41 -5.13 24.61 -9.73
C LEU A 41 -5.27 25.79 -8.74
N LEU A 42 -6.15 25.65 -7.76
CA LEU A 42 -6.40 26.66 -6.74
C LEU A 42 -5.52 26.51 -5.49
N SER A 43 -4.92 25.33 -5.30
CA SER A 43 -4.16 25.01 -4.08
C SER A 43 -2.65 24.94 -4.31
N ALA A 44 -2.16 25.09 -5.53
CA ALA A 44 -0.73 24.99 -5.82
C ALA A 44 0.12 25.99 -5.05
N ASP A 45 -0.29 27.26 -5.04
CA ASP A 45 0.38 28.32 -4.27
C ASP A 45 0.29 28.05 -2.76
N GLN A 46 -0.83 27.47 -2.30
CA GLN A 46 -0.99 27.10 -0.90
C GLN A 46 -0.04 25.96 -0.51
N LEU A 47 -0.03 24.87 -1.27
CA LEU A 47 0.82 23.71 -1.02
C LEU A 47 2.30 24.08 -1.11
N HIS A 48 2.69 24.99 -2.02
CA HIS A 48 4.04 25.54 -2.05
C HIS A 48 4.42 26.32 -0.79
N ARG A 49 3.49 27.10 -0.20
CA ARG A 49 3.74 27.73 1.12
C ARG A 49 3.92 26.73 2.26
N HIS A 50 3.44 25.50 2.09
CA HIS A 50 3.69 24.38 3.00
C HIS A 50 4.96 23.59 2.64
N GLY A 51 5.80 24.10 1.73
CA GLY A 51 7.06 23.45 1.33
C GLY A 51 6.89 22.34 0.31
N LEU A 52 5.76 22.28 -0.40
CA LEU A 52 5.49 21.25 -1.40
C LEU A 52 5.53 21.83 -2.82
N SER A 53 6.44 21.31 -3.64
CA SER A 53 6.50 21.61 -5.07
C SER A 53 5.72 20.55 -5.84
N LEU A 54 4.48 20.87 -6.24
CA LEU A 54 3.59 19.99 -7.00
C LEU A 54 4.05 19.81 -8.44
N SER A 55 4.06 18.57 -8.93
CA SER A 55 4.33 18.24 -10.34
C SER A 55 3.46 19.05 -11.28
N ARG A 56 4.02 19.41 -12.44
CA ARG A 56 3.34 20.19 -13.51
C ARG A 56 2.90 21.59 -13.08
N THR A 57 3.50 22.16 -12.03
CA THR A 57 3.36 23.57 -11.65
C THR A 57 4.69 24.31 -11.82
N LYS A 58 4.65 25.64 -11.83
CA LYS A 58 5.87 26.48 -11.88
C LYS A 58 6.83 26.24 -10.71
N TYR A 59 6.37 25.59 -9.64
CA TYR A 59 7.17 25.27 -8.45
C TYR A 59 7.92 23.94 -8.58
N TYR A 60 7.52 23.10 -9.54
CA TYR A 60 8.23 21.87 -9.86
C TYR A 60 9.38 22.17 -10.81
N GLU A 61 10.48 22.63 -10.24
CA GLU A 61 11.73 22.64 -10.98
C GLU A 61 12.16 21.18 -11.16
N ASP A 62 12.41 20.77 -12.40
CA ASP A 62 13.01 19.48 -12.74
C ASP A 62 14.46 19.50 -12.23
N LEU A 63 14.60 19.33 -10.91
CA LEU A 63 15.86 19.28 -10.22
C LEU A 63 16.53 18.01 -10.69
N ARG A 64 17.39 18.18 -11.71
CA ARG A 64 18.49 17.27 -12.00
C ARG A 64 19.09 16.91 -10.65
N TYR A 65 18.84 15.66 -10.25
CA TYR A 65 19.16 15.01 -9.00
C TYR A 65 20.19 15.75 -8.13
N SER A 66 19.87 15.88 -6.83
CA SER A 66 20.96 15.79 -5.85
C SER A 66 21.64 14.46 -6.09
N THR A 67 22.88 14.48 -6.57
CA THR A 67 23.70 13.27 -6.79
C THR A 67 23.99 12.51 -5.50
N ASP A 68 23.57 13.06 -4.37
CA ASP A 68 23.88 12.64 -3.02
C ASP A 68 22.72 11.89 -2.33
N LEU A 69 21.65 11.55 -3.07
CA LEU A 69 20.59 10.71 -2.50
C LEU A 69 21.13 9.34 -2.05
N PRO A 70 20.71 8.83 -0.89
CA PRO A 70 21.11 7.51 -0.41
C PRO A 70 20.81 6.44 -1.46
N ARG A 71 21.81 5.62 -1.80
CA ARG A 71 21.67 4.49 -2.74
C ARG A 71 21.18 3.20 -2.08
N GLN A 72 20.79 3.27 -0.81
CA GLN A 72 20.43 2.12 0.00
C GLN A 72 18.91 2.09 0.24
N ALA A 73 18.40 0.92 0.60
CA ALA A 73 17.00 0.79 1.00
C ALA A 73 16.76 1.55 2.31
N ALA A 74 15.57 2.13 2.42
CA ALA A 74 15.16 2.86 3.61
C ALA A 74 15.26 2.00 4.88
N VAL A 75 15.82 2.57 5.96
CA VAL A 75 16.05 1.88 7.24
C VAL A 75 14.72 1.67 7.98
N ASP A 76 13.97 2.74 8.22
CA ASP A 76 12.61 2.71 8.76
C ASP A 76 11.62 3.43 7.82
N PRO A 77 11.19 2.77 6.73
CA PRO A 77 10.34 3.41 5.73
C PRO A 77 8.95 3.78 6.29
N PHE A 78 8.56 3.18 7.42
CA PHE A 78 7.30 3.47 8.09
C PHE A 78 7.39 4.67 9.03
N HIS A 79 8.56 5.07 9.54
CA HIS A 79 8.70 6.25 10.41
C HIS A 79 9.80 7.19 9.88
N PRO A 80 9.61 7.81 8.71
CA PRO A 80 10.65 8.61 8.11
C PRO A 80 10.97 9.87 8.93
N GLN A 81 12.15 9.89 9.55
CA GLN A 81 12.65 11.05 10.32
C GLN A 81 13.79 11.78 9.62
N ASN A 82 14.55 11.07 8.79
CA ASN A 82 15.70 11.58 8.04
C ASN A 82 15.76 10.95 6.64
N ASP A 83 16.81 11.25 5.88
CA ASP A 83 16.95 10.76 4.50
C ASP A 83 17.18 9.25 4.41
N GLU A 84 17.81 8.62 5.40
CA GLU A 84 18.06 7.17 5.42
C GLU A 84 16.78 6.37 5.68
N ASP A 85 15.77 6.99 6.30
CA ASP A 85 14.47 6.37 6.52
C ASP A 85 13.50 6.57 5.34
N PHE A 86 13.85 7.46 4.39
CA PHE A 86 12.96 7.80 3.30
C PHE A 86 13.18 6.89 2.09
N VAL A 87 12.09 6.45 1.45
CA VAL A 87 12.20 5.65 0.22
C VAL A 87 12.58 6.57 -0.94
N HIS A 88 13.81 6.44 -1.42
CA HIS A 88 14.31 7.19 -2.57
C HIS A 88 14.19 6.40 -3.87
N ARG A 89 14.04 7.12 -4.98
CA ARG A 89 14.12 6.53 -6.32
C ARG A 89 15.55 6.61 -6.83
N LEU A 90 16.09 5.47 -7.23
CA LEU A 90 17.46 5.34 -7.71
C LEU A 90 17.58 5.40 -9.24
N ASP A 91 16.57 5.89 -9.96
CA ASP A 91 16.50 5.70 -11.43
C ASP A 91 17.16 6.84 -12.22
N GLU A 92 18.15 6.51 -13.06
CA GLU A 92 18.83 7.46 -13.95
C GLU A 92 17.89 7.98 -15.07
N ASP A 93 16.83 7.24 -15.44
CA ASP A 93 15.84 7.64 -16.47
C ASP A 93 14.50 8.08 -15.86
N TRP A 94 14.57 9.09 -14.99
CA TRP A 94 13.42 9.74 -14.38
C TRP A 94 12.36 10.19 -15.41
N ALA A 95 12.77 10.65 -16.60
CA ALA A 95 11.84 11.16 -17.60
C ALA A 95 10.88 10.08 -18.14
N SER A 96 11.33 8.82 -18.27
CA SER A 96 10.49 7.68 -18.64
C SER A 96 9.56 7.26 -17.50
N SER A 97 10.07 7.41 -16.29
CA SER A 97 9.50 7.00 -15.01
C SER A 97 8.41 7.95 -14.50
N VAL A 98 8.60 9.27 -14.67
CA VAL A 98 7.55 10.30 -14.61
C VAL A 98 6.53 10.01 -15.67
N ARG A 99 6.90 9.70 -16.92
CA ARG A 99 5.92 9.37 -17.97
C ARG A 99 5.05 8.15 -17.67
N VAL A 100 5.48 7.25 -16.78
CA VAL A 100 4.67 6.12 -16.31
C VAL A 100 3.75 6.56 -15.17
N MET A 101 4.26 7.26 -14.15
CA MET A 101 3.42 7.85 -13.09
C MET A 101 2.42 8.87 -13.67
N ASP A 102 2.85 9.69 -14.61
CA ASP A 102 2.05 10.62 -15.41
C ASP A 102 1.02 9.90 -16.27
N ARG A 103 1.26 8.65 -16.70
CA ARG A 103 0.25 7.82 -17.39
C ARG A 103 -0.77 7.25 -16.42
N THR A 104 -0.39 7.01 -15.18
CA THR A 104 -1.30 6.65 -14.07
C THR A 104 -2.07 7.89 -13.56
N VAL A 105 -1.47 9.08 -13.68
CA VAL A 105 -1.97 10.40 -13.23
C VAL A 105 -2.44 11.28 -14.43
N THR A 106 -2.57 10.72 -15.64
CA THR A 106 -2.86 11.55 -16.83
C THR A 106 -4.24 12.20 -16.74
N PHE A 107 -4.25 13.51 -16.56
CA PHE A 107 -5.32 14.40 -16.98
C PHE A 107 -4.74 15.55 -17.81
N PHE A 108 -5.43 15.83 -18.91
CA PHE A 108 -5.29 16.93 -19.87
C PHE A 108 -4.16 16.81 -20.91
N GLN A 109 -4.58 16.80 -22.19
CA GLN A 109 -3.73 17.23 -23.32
C GLN A 109 -3.94 18.72 -23.55
N GLU A 110 -2.86 19.46 -23.77
CA GLU A 110 -2.91 20.85 -24.25
C GLU A 110 -3.36 20.83 -25.72
N VAL A 111 -4.60 21.27 -25.99
CA VAL A 111 -5.10 21.44 -27.37
C VAL A 111 -4.76 22.84 -27.88
N SER A 112 -4.51 23.79 -26.97
CA SER A 112 -4.09 25.18 -27.26
C SER A 112 -3.39 25.78 -26.04
N PRO A 113 -2.42 26.70 -26.20
CA PRO A 113 -1.74 27.34 -25.07
C PRO A 113 -2.75 27.95 -24.09
N GLY A 114 -2.73 27.48 -22.85
CA GLY A 114 -3.60 28.00 -21.78
C GLY A 114 -5.05 27.50 -21.76
N THR A 115 -5.42 26.49 -22.56
CA THR A 115 -6.73 25.83 -22.46
C THR A 115 -6.58 24.31 -22.32
N LEU A 116 -6.86 23.80 -21.12
CA LEU A 116 -6.84 22.36 -20.81
C LEU A 116 -8.24 21.77 -21.03
N TYR A 117 -8.38 20.84 -21.99
CA TYR A 117 -9.63 20.12 -22.23
C TYR A 117 -9.62 18.74 -21.58
N TRP A 118 -10.71 18.40 -20.89
CA TRP A 118 -10.91 17.08 -20.31
C TRP A 118 -11.08 16.02 -21.41
N VAL A 119 -10.30 14.95 -21.33
CA VAL A 119 -10.47 13.75 -22.17
C VAL A 119 -10.88 12.61 -21.25
N PRO A 120 -12.10 12.07 -21.34
CA PRO A 120 -12.45 10.85 -20.65
C PRO A 120 -11.64 9.71 -21.25
N THR A 121 -10.79 9.08 -20.47
CA THR A 121 -10.47 7.67 -20.70
C THR A 121 -11.42 6.85 -19.83
N ASN A 122 -12.03 5.84 -20.42
CA ASN A 122 -12.94 4.91 -19.76
C ASN A 122 -12.16 4.03 -18.77
N SER A 123 -11.77 4.57 -17.61
CA SER A 123 -11.36 3.82 -16.41
C SER A 123 -11.10 4.79 -15.23
N ASN A 124 -11.91 4.66 -14.17
CA ASN A 124 -11.71 5.17 -12.81
C ASN A 124 -11.37 6.67 -12.61
N THR A 125 -12.34 7.40 -12.07
CA THR A 125 -12.29 8.77 -11.52
C THR A 125 -11.27 9.03 -10.40
N LYS A 126 -10.48 8.02 -9.97
CA LYS A 126 -9.52 8.13 -8.85
C LYS A 126 -8.29 9.00 -9.17
N SER A 127 -7.86 9.09 -10.44
CA SER A 127 -6.62 9.81 -10.80
C SER A 127 -6.72 11.35 -10.71
N VAL A 128 -7.91 11.93 -10.49
CA VAL A 128 -8.09 13.40 -10.40
C VAL A 128 -7.59 13.94 -9.05
N PHE A 129 -7.55 13.08 -8.02
CA PHE A 129 -7.30 13.43 -6.63
C PHE A 129 -5.92 13.00 -6.12
N LEU A 130 -5.01 12.58 -7.00
CA LEU A 130 -3.60 12.30 -6.67
C LEU A 130 -2.64 13.21 -7.45
N ASN A 131 -1.56 13.64 -6.81
CA ASN A 131 -0.50 14.41 -7.44
C ASN A 131 0.87 14.04 -6.85
N LEU A 132 1.90 13.98 -7.68
CA LEU A 132 3.29 13.85 -7.25
C LEU A 132 3.83 15.21 -6.82
N ALA A 133 4.60 15.28 -5.74
CA ALA A 133 5.29 16.50 -5.34
C ALA A 133 6.68 16.21 -4.78
N LEU A 134 7.49 17.27 -4.68
CA LEU A 134 8.70 17.30 -3.87
C LEU A 134 8.41 18.01 -2.56
N ASP A 135 8.91 17.49 -1.45
CA ASP A 135 8.92 18.22 -0.18
C ASP A 135 10.06 19.25 -0.09
N GLN A 136 10.17 19.95 1.04
CA GLN A 136 11.18 20.99 1.26
C GLN A 136 12.63 20.46 1.24
N TYR A 137 12.81 19.15 1.32
CA TYR A 137 14.11 18.46 1.23
C TYR A 137 14.33 17.84 -0.16
N HIS A 138 13.47 18.15 -1.13
CA HIS A 138 13.50 17.60 -2.48
C HIS A 138 13.28 16.08 -2.53
N ARG A 139 12.52 15.53 -1.59
CA ARG A 139 12.12 14.12 -1.57
C ARG A 139 10.75 13.96 -2.20
N HIS A 140 10.54 12.85 -2.92
CA HIS A 140 9.25 12.58 -3.55
C HIS A 140 8.18 12.22 -2.53
N VAL A 141 7.02 12.85 -2.65
CA VAL A 141 5.81 12.54 -1.88
C VAL A 141 4.62 12.42 -2.80
N ILE A 142 3.61 11.67 -2.37
CA ILE A 142 2.31 11.61 -3.05
C ILE A 142 1.33 12.44 -2.25
N ILE A 143 0.61 13.34 -2.92
CA ILE A 143 -0.44 14.15 -2.30
C ILE A 143 -1.78 13.63 -2.79
N LYS A 144 -2.63 13.21 -1.83
CA LYS A 144 -4.03 12.85 -2.10
C LYS A 144 -4.96 13.94 -1.58
N ALA A 145 -5.82 14.46 -2.44
CA ALA A 145 -6.89 15.38 -2.06
C ALA A 145 -8.14 14.57 -1.66
N ILE A 146 -8.59 14.71 -0.42
CA ILE A 146 -9.69 13.92 0.15
C ILE A 146 -10.76 14.89 0.63
N LEU A 147 -12.05 14.60 0.41
CA LEU A 147 -13.13 15.44 0.94
C LEU A 147 -13.13 15.42 2.47
N VAL A 148 -13.45 16.56 3.09
CA VAL A 148 -13.37 16.72 4.56
C VAL A 148 -14.33 15.77 5.29
N GLU A 149 -15.48 15.50 4.68
CA GLU A 149 -16.52 14.61 5.17
C GLU A 149 -16.30 13.13 4.83
N ASP A 150 -15.28 12.80 4.04
CA ASP A 150 -15.02 11.43 3.62
C ASP A 150 -14.58 10.55 4.80
N ILE A 151 -15.10 9.32 4.85
CA ILE A 151 -14.69 8.31 5.83
C ILE A 151 -13.22 7.95 5.68
N GLU A 152 -12.69 7.99 4.46
CA GLU A 152 -11.27 7.76 4.19
C GLU A 152 -10.39 8.72 5.00
N LEU A 153 -10.77 10.00 5.07
CA LEU A 153 -10.01 11.00 5.82
C LEU A 153 -9.97 10.68 7.31
N GLN A 154 -11.10 10.25 7.87
CA GLN A 154 -11.21 9.88 9.28
C GLN A 154 -10.34 8.66 9.61
N ILE A 155 -10.35 7.66 8.73
CA ILE A 155 -9.53 6.45 8.86
C ILE A 155 -8.04 6.81 8.77
N LEU A 156 -7.63 7.53 7.72
CA LEU A 156 -6.23 7.92 7.54
C LEU A 156 -5.71 8.74 8.71
N LYS A 157 -6.48 9.71 9.23
CA LYS A 157 -6.10 10.44 10.44
C LYS A 157 -5.90 9.50 11.62
N SER A 158 -6.84 8.60 11.87
CA SER A 158 -6.75 7.65 12.98
C SER A 158 -5.49 6.79 12.90
N LEU A 159 -5.16 6.31 11.69
CA LEU A 159 -3.97 5.50 11.43
C LEU A 159 -2.65 6.29 11.45
N SER A 160 -2.71 7.62 11.28
CA SER A 160 -1.54 8.49 11.15
C SER A 160 -1.12 9.18 12.44
N PHE A 161 -1.88 9.04 13.52
CA PHE A 161 -1.57 9.63 14.83
C PHE A 161 -1.44 8.58 15.94
N ASP A 162 -0.72 8.94 17.00
CA ASP A 162 -0.57 8.08 18.17
C ASP A 162 -1.92 7.85 18.86
N PRO A 163 -2.15 6.63 19.41
CA PRO A 163 -1.17 5.54 19.54
C PRO A 163 -1.03 4.65 18.29
N LEU A 164 -1.95 4.71 17.33
CA LEU A 164 -2.00 3.77 16.19
C LEU A 164 -0.82 3.93 15.25
N ARG A 165 -0.30 5.15 15.11
CA ARG A 165 0.86 5.45 14.29
C ARG A 165 2.12 4.70 14.73
N SER A 166 2.28 4.53 16.05
CA SER A 166 3.44 3.91 16.68
C SER A 166 3.35 2.38 16.81
N ASP A 167 2.18 1.78 16.52
CA ASP A 167 2.03 0.33 16.56
C ASP A 167 2.78 -0.28 15.36
N PRO A 168 3.78 -1.16 15.57
CA PRO A 168 4.57 -1.73 14.47
C PRO A 168 3.75 -2.61 13.53
N ARG A 169 2.54 -3.02 13.94
CA ARG A 169 1.60 -3.79 13.10
C ARG A 169 0.83 -2.89 12.13
N ASN A 170 0.97 -1.56 12.23
CA ASN A 170 0.35 -0.62 11.32
C ASN A 170 1.11 -0.53 9.98
N HIS A 171 0.78 -1.44 9.08
CA HIS A 171 1.29 -1.45 7.70
C HIS A 171 0.54 -0.47 6.78
N THR A 172 0.18 0.71 7.26
CA THR A 172 -0.41 1.77 6.41
C THR A 172 0.69 2.66 5.86
N ILE A 173 0.59 3.11 4.60
CA ILE A 173 1.56 4.07 4.07
C ILE A 173 1.66 5.31 4.99
N PRO A 174 2.87 5.76 5.36
CA PRO A 174 3.00 6.91 6.25
C PRO A 174 2.41 8.17 5.64
N VAL A 175 1.46 8.79 6.35
CA VAL A 175 1.06 10.17 6.09
C VAL A 175 1.98 11.08 6.89
N LEU A 176 2.74 11.90 6.17
CA LEU A 176 3.73 12.83 6.72
C LEU A 176 3.06 14.10 7.25
N GLN A 177 2.00 14.56 6.57
CA GLN A 177 1.29 15.78 6.93
C GLN A 177 -0.12 15.78 6.33
N PHE A 178 -1.05 16.40 7.03
CA PHE A 178 -2.35 16.82 6.49
C PHE A 178 -2.38 18.34 6.33
N ILE A 179 -2.81 18.83 5.16
CA ILE A 179 -2.92 20.26 4.86
C ILE A 179 -4.38 20.58 4.53
N PRO A 180 -5.05 21.46 5.29
CA PRO A 180 -6.44 21.82 5.01
C PRO A 180 -6.55 22.63 3.71
N GLY A 181 -7.54 22.32 2.88
CA GLY A 181 -7.84 23.02 1.63
C GLY A 181 -9.31 23.45 1.57
N ASN A 182 -9.72 24.05 0.45
CA ASN A 182 -11.10 24.50 0.27
C ASN A 182 -12.03 23.31 -0.04
N GLY A 183 -12.65 22.73 0.99
CA GLY A 183 -13.53 21.55 0.87
C GLY A 183 -12.78 20.22 0.79
N PHE A 184 -11.45 20.26 0.82
CA PHE A 184 -10.58 19.09 0.84
C PHE A 184 -9.61 19.16 2.00
N GLU A 185 -9.05 18.02 2.36
CA GLU A 185 -7.80 17.92 3.07
C GLU A 185 -6.78 17.17 2.21
N PHE A 186 -5.58 17.72 2.13
CA PHE A 186 -4.48 17.13 1.38
C PHE A 186 -3.66 16.23 2.30
N SER A 187 -3.72 14.93 2.08
CA SER A 187 -2.88 13.93 2.72
C SER A 187 -1.55 13.83 1.97
N VAL A 188 -0.45 14.25 2.59
CA VAL A 188 0.92 14.13 2.07
C VAL A 188 1.50 12.81 2.54
N GLN A 189 1.70 11.88 1.62
CA GLN A 189 2.11 10.49 1.89
C GLN A 189 3.55 10.26 1.44
N ALA A 190 4.26 9.38 2.16
CA ALA A 190 5.56 8.88 1.69
C ALA A 190 5.40 8.23 0.31
N CYS A 191 6.30 8.56 -0.62
CA CYS A 191 6.25 7.99 -1.96
C CYS A 191 6.96 6.64 -1.97
N TRP A 192 6.19 5.56 -1.79
CA TRP A 192 6.68 4.21 -2.09
C TRP A 192 6.33 3.86 -3.53
N TYR A 193 7.18 3.09 -4.19
CA TYR A 193 7.02 2.85 -5.62
C TYR A 193 6.25 1.58 -5.91
N GLU A 194 5.28 1.73 -6.80
CA GLU A 194 4.53 0.62 -7.37
C GLU A 194 5.35 0.01 -8.52
N HIS A 195 5.68 -1.27 -8.38
CA HIS A 195 5.65 -2.13 -9.55
C HIS A 195 4.38 -2.94 -9.42
N TRP A 196 3.57 -2.91 -10.47
CA TRP A 196 2.32 -3.65 -10.65
C TRP A 196 2.52 -5.18 -10.62
N GLN A 197 3.73 -5.60 -10.28
CA GLN A 197 4.24 -6.95 -10.27
C GLN A 197 4.72 -7.21 -8.85
N TRP A 198 4.30 -8.36 -8.32
CA TRP A 198 4.82 -8.88 -7.08
C TRP A 198 6.35 -8.81 -7.06
N PRO A 199 6.97 -8.48 -5.92
CA PRO A 199 8.41 -8.36 -5.85
C PRO A 199 9.08 -9.66 -6.35
N PRO A 200 10.18 -9.61 -7.12
CA PRO A 200 10.98 -10.77 -7.55
C PRO A 200 11.36 -11.69 -6.36
N PHE A 201 10.51 -12.65 -6.01
CA PHE A 201 10.77 -13.58 -4.92
C PHE A 201 11.95 -14.46 -5.28
N ASP A 202 13.06 -14.22 -4.59
CA ASP A 202 14.28 -15.00 -4.76
C ASP A 202 14.24 -16.31 -3.97
N ARG A 203 13.38 -16.41 -2.95
CA ARG A 203 13.21 -17.58 -2.08
C ARG A 203 11.80 -17.69 -1.52
N ALA A 204 11.41 -18.91 -1.17
CA ALA A 204 10.12 -19.21 -0.51
C ALA A 204 9.89 -18.44 0.81
N PRO A 205 10.88 -18.36 1.73
CA PRO A 205 10.69 -17.61 2.98
C PRO A 205 10.42 -16.12 2.74
N SER A 206 11.03 -15.50 1.72
CA SER A 206 10.78 -14.10 1.36
C SER A 206 9.31 -13.86 1.03
N ARG A 207 8.65 -14.83 0.39
CA ARG A 207 7.21 -14.77 0.09
C ARG A 207 6.35 -14.89 1.33
N PHE A 208 6.68 -15.84 2.21
CA PHE A 208 5.93 -16.01 3.45
C PHE A 208 6.12 -14.83 4.41
N GLU A 209 7.29 -14.17 4.38
CA GLU A 209 7.52 -12.94 5.14
C GLU A 209 6.65 -11.79 4.64
N MET A 210 6.50 -11.64 3.32
CA MET A 210 5.54 -10.68 2.77
C MET A 210 4.09 -11.01 3.13
N ALA A 211 3.72 -12.30 3.08
CA ALA A 211 2.39 -12.73 3.52
C ALA A 211 2.15 -12.42 5.00
N ARG A 212 3.17 -12.60 5.85
CA ARG A 212 3.14 -12.26 7.28
C ARG A 212 2.89 -10.77 7.48
N GLN A 213 3.63 -9.88 6.82
CA GLN A 213 3.46 -8.43 6.94
C GLN A 213 2.07 -7.96 6.50
N LEU A 214 1.58 -8.45 5.35
CA LEU A 214 0.24 -8.09 4.88
C LEU A 214 -0.85 -8.57 5.86
N LEU A 215 -0.74 -9.80 6.36
CA LEU A 215 -1.68 -10.34 7.35
C LEU A 215 -1.58 -9.62 8.70
N GLU A 216 -0.39 -9.23 9.14
CA GLU A 216 -0.17 -8.43 10.35
C GLU A 216 -0.87 -7.07 10.24
N GLY A 217 -0.70 -6.38 9.11
CA GLY A 217 -1.43 -5.14 8.79
C GLY A 217 -2.94 -5.32 8.75
N LEU A 218 -3.41 -6.44 8.18
CA LEU A 218 -4.84 -6.72 8.10
C LEU A 218 -5.45 -7.03 9.47
N VAL A 219 -4.76 -7.81 10.30
CA VAL A 219 -5.16 -8.08 11.69
C VAL A 219 -5.24 -6.77 12.47
N PHE A 220 -4.22 -5.92 12.35
CA PHE A 220 -4.20 -4.60 12.99
C PHE A 220 -5.42 -3.75 12.60
N MET A 221 -5.72 -3.62 11.30
CA MET A 221 -6.90 -2.88 10.84
C MET A 221 -8.20 -3.47 11.41
N HIS A 222 -8.34 -4.80 11.40
CA HIS A 222 -9.54 -5.49 11.91
C HIS A 222 -9.71 -5.33 13.42
N GLU A 223 -8.62 -5.30 14.21
CA GLU A 223 -8.65 -5.01 15.65
C GLU A 223 -9.08 -3.57 15.96
N HIS A 224 -8.80 -2.64 15.03
CA HIS A 224 -9.20 -1.23 15.11
C HIS A 224 -10.50 -0.92 14.38
N TYR A 225 -11.30 -1.95 14.07
CA TYR A 225 -12.61 -1.83 13.43
C TYR A 225 -12.61 -1.16 12.05
N ILE A 226 -11.51 -1.33 11.33
CA ILE A 226 -11.32 -0.86 9.95
C ILE A 226 -11.27 -2.09 9.05
N ALA A 227 -12.10 -2.12 8.01
CA ALA A 227 -11.91 -3.05 6.89
C ALA A 227 -11.52 -2.25 5.65
N HIS A 228 -10.54 -2.72 4.89
CA HIS A 228 -9.95 -1.99 3.77
C HIS A 228 -10.89 -1.92 2.56
N GLY A 229 -11.63 -3.00 2.27
CA GLY A 229 -12.70 -3.04 1.28
C GLY A 229 -12.25 -3.04 -0.19
N ASP A 230 -11.01 -2.65 -0.49
CA ASP A 230 -10.43 -2.60 -1.85
C ASP A 230 -9.01 -3.18 -1.94
N ILE A 231 -8.78 -4.37 -1.38
CA ILE A 231 -7.44 -5.01 -1.38
C ILE A 231 -7.18 -5.64 -2.75
N HIS A 232 -6.14 -5.18 -3.44
CA HIS A 232 -5.67 -5.71 -4.73
C HIS A 232 -4.25 -5.19 -5.04
N PRO A 233 -3.54 -5.66 -6.09
CA PRO A 233 -2.12 -5.34 -6.29
C PRO A 233 -1.80 -3.85 -6.30
N ARG A 234 -2.64 -3.01 -6.91
CA ARG A 234 -2.39 -1.54 -6.96
C ARG A 234 -2.58 -0.80 -5.64
N ASN A 235 -3.15 -1.46 -4.63
CA ASN A 235 -3.40 -0.87 -3.31
C ASN A 235 -2.44 -1.46 -2.24
N ILE A 236 -1.40 -2.15 -2.71
CA ILE A 236 -0.31 -2.69 -1.88
C ILE A 236 1.00 -2.15 -2.47
N LEU A 237 1.77 -1.45 -1.65
CA LEU A 237 3.10 -0.96 -2.00
C LEU A 237 4.18 -1.73 -1.25
N TRP A 238 5.40 -1.60 -1.74
CA TRP A 238 6.59 -2.08 -1.06
C TRP A 238 7.70 -1.04 -1.18
N ASN A 239 8.59 -1.00 -0.19
CA ASN A 239 9.53 0.10 0.03
C ASN A 239 10.76 0.10 -0.92
N HIS A 240 10.63 -0.35 -2.18
CA HIS A 240 11.76 -0.41 -3.09
C HIS A 240 11.42 -0.29 -4.59
N ALA A 241 12.20 0.51 -5.31
CA ALA A 241 12.14 0.62 -6.76
C ALA A 241 13.24 -0.27 -7.42
N PRO A 242 12.91 -1.31 -8.19
CA PRO A 242 13.86 -2.15 -8.93
C PRO A 242 14.53 -1.36 -10.06
N THR A 243 15.63 -0.67 -9.76
CA THR A 243 16.48 -0.07 -10.81
C THR A 243 17.89 -0.66 -10.85
N HIS A 244 18.15 -1.75 -10.12
CA HIS A 244 19.38 -2.52 -10.30
C HIS A 244 19.14 -4.03 -10.34
N HIS A 245 19.75 -4.68 -11.33
CA HIS A 245 19.85 -6.14 -11.46
C HIS A 245 20.40 -6.85 -10.20
N GLU A 246 20.99 -6.10 -9.26
CA GLU A 246 21.58 -6.64 -8.03
C GLU A 246 20.67 -6.55 -6.78
N LEU A 247 19.61 -5.71 -6.84
CA LEU A 247 18.64 -5.43 -5.77
C LEU A 247 17.28 -6.11 -5.99
N SER A 248 17.12 -6.88 -7.06
CA SER A 248 15.96 -7.75 -7.36
C SER A 248 15.83 -8.96 -6.41
N ARG A 249 16.49 -8.92 -5.24
CA ARG A 249 16.51 -10.00 -4.25
C ARG A 249 16.04 -9.46 -2.91
N HIS A 250 14.74 -9.60 -2.62
CA HIS A 250 14.12 -9.12 -1.36
C HIS A 250 14.81 -9.63 -0.11
N SER A 251 15.48 -10.78 -0.18
CA SER A 251 16.25 -11.30 0.95
C SER A 251 17.48 -10.48 1.34
N LYS A 252 17.87 -9.47 0.54
CA LYS A 252 19.06 -8.64 0.78
C LYS A 252 18.77 -7.32 1.53
N PHE A 253 17.52 -6.95 1.70
CA PHE A 253 17.16 -5.68 2.34
C PHE A 253 15.88 -5.83 3.16
N ASN A 254 15.56 -4.82 3.98
CA ASN A 254 14.35 -4.80 4.77
C ASN A 254 13.13 -4.51 3.88
N CYS A 255 12.60 -5.53 3.21
CA CYS A 255 11.41 -5.42 2.38
C CYS A 255 10.17 -5.22 3.25
N CYS A 256 9.55 -4.05 3.13
CA CYS A 256 8.36 -3.64 3.88
C CYS A 256 7.15 -3.56 2.95
N MET A 257 5.99 -4.03 3.40
CA MET A 257 4.71 -4.00 2.66
C MET A 257 3.74 -3.02 3.29
N ALA A 258 3.10 -2.15 2.50
CA ALA A 258 2.14 -1.16 2.99
C ALA A 258 0.81 -1.17 2.22
N TYR A 259 -0.29 -0.97 2.93
CA TYR A 259 -1.62 -0.70 2.41
C TYR A 259 -1.76 0.78 2.04
N ILE A 260 -2.41 1.04 0.90
CA ILE A 260 -2.77 2.39 0.43
C ILE A 260 -4.22 2.44 -0.03
N ASP A 261 -4.71 3.67 -0.24
CA ASP A 261 -6.02 3.94 -0.84
C ASP A 261 -7.20 3.37 -0.03
N PHE A 262 -7.56 4.09 1.03
CA PHE A 262 -8.64 3.75 1.94
C PHE A 262 -10.00 4.27 1.45
N GLY A 263 -10.12 4.70 0.19
CA GLY A 263 -11.40 5.14 -0.39
C GLY A 263 -12.46 4.04 -0.44
N GLY A 264 -12.02 2.77 -0.41
CA GLY A 264 -12.90 1.61 -0.28
C GLY A 264 -13.20 1.16 1.14
N ALA A 265 -12.55 1.77 2.13
CA ALA A 265 -12.55 1.30 3.50
C ALA A 265 -13.85 1.64 4.24
N VAL A 266 -14.12 0.89 5.29
CA VAL A 266 -15.30 1.05 6.13
C VAL A 266 -14.92 0.95 7.61
N LEU A 267 -15.54 1.81 8.42
CA LEU A 267 -15.57 1.63 9.86
C LEU A 267 -16.73 0.70 10.23
N PHE A 268 -16.44 -0.37 10.97
CA PHE A 268 -17.45 -1.26 11.51
C PHE A 268 -17.49 -1.17 13.05
N SER A 269 -18.39 -1.92 13.69
CA SER A 269 -18.51 -1.92 15.15
C SER A 269 -18.00 -3.24 15.73
N ALA A 270 -17.52 -3.22 16.97
CA ALA A 270 -17.04 -4.41 17.66
C ALA A 270 -18.05 -5.58 17.62
N ASP A 271 -19.34 -5.26 17.74
CA ASP A 271 -20.42 -6.24 17.80
C ASP A 271 -20.98 -6.64 16.43
N ASN A 272 -20.68 -5.86 15.38
CA ASN A 272 -21.22 -6.10 14.04
C ASN A 272 -20.24 -5.71 12.93
N ARG A 273 -19.78 -6.75 12.23
CA ARG A 273 -18.91 -6.67 11.03
C ARG A 273 -19.71 -6.62 9.73
N ARG A 274 -21.05 -6.73 9.78
CA ARG A 274 -21.87 -6.70 8.57
C ARG A 274 -22.17 -5.27 8.16
N SER A 275 -21.73 -4.89 6.96
CA SER A 275 -21.87 -3.55 6.40
C SER A 275 -22.26 -3.64 4.92
N PRO A 276 -22.91 -2.60 4.34
CA PRO A 276 -23.15 -2.55 2.90
C PRO A 276 -21.85 -2.32 2.09
N GLY A 277 -20.72 -2.08 2.76
CA GLY A 277 -19.48 -1.65 2.12
C GLY A 277 -19.50 -0.16 1.78
N SER A 278 -18.42 0.31 1.16
CA SER A 278 -18.27 1.70 0.69
C SER A 278 -18.91 1.97 -0.68
N GLY A 279 -19.39 0.93 -1.37
CA GLY A 279 -19.82 1.00 -2.77
C GLY A 279 -18.66 0.99 -3.77
N VAL A 280 -17.40 1.10 -3.32
CA VAL A 280 -16.22 0.87 -4.15
C VAL A 280 -16.18 -0.60 -4.55
N ARG A 281 -15.89 -0.86 -5.83
CA ARG A 281 -15.81 -2.19 -6.38
C ARG A 281 -14.37 -2.54 -6.73
N PRO A 282 -13.75 -3.52 -6.04
CA PRO A 282 -12.46 -4.03 -6.44
C PRO A 282 -12.53 -4.65 -7.84
N PRO A 283 -11.39 -4.82 -8.54
CA PRO A 283 -11.36 -5.59 -9.77
C PRO A 283 -11.96 -6.99 -9.55
N SER A 284 -12.74 -7.46 -10.51
CA SER A 284 -13.50 -8.70 -10.40
C SER A 284 -12.64 -9.94 -10.08
N ALA A 285 -11.37 -9.94 -10.51
CA ALA A 285 -10.42 -11.00 -10.18
C ALA A 285 -10.17 -11.12 -8.66
N PHE A 286 -10.20 -10.01 -7.92
CA PHE A 286 -9.90 -9.98 -6.49
C PHE A 286 -11.15 -9.84 -5.62
N ALA A 287 -12.22 -9.20 -6.10
CA ALA A 287 -13.43 -8.92 -5.33
C ALA A 287 -14.04 -10.18 -4.69
N ALA A 288 -14.33 -10.12 -3.39
CA ALA A 288 -15.01 -11.21 -2.70
C ALA A 288 -16.43 -11.41 -3.28
N PRO A 289 -16.93 -12.65 -3.42
CA PRO A 289 -18.22 -12.93 -4.08
C PRO A 289 -19.40 -12.11 -3.52
N GLU A 290 -19.41 -11.90 -2.21
CA GLU A 290 -20.44 -11.15 -1.51
C GLU A 290 -20.43 -9.64 -1.77
N GLN A 291 -19.31 -9.03 -2.19
CA GLN A 291 -19.24 -7.60 -2.48
C GLN A 291 -20.04 -7.20 -3.73
N SER A 292 -20.37 -8.18 -4.56
CA SER A 292 -21.26 -7.99 -5.72
C SER A 292 -22.74 -8.16 -5.37
N LEU A 293 -23.06 -8.56 -4.14
CA LEU A 293 -24.43 -8.72 -3.68
C LEU A 293 -24.92 -7.41 -3.08
N ASP A 294 -26.17 -7.05 -3.35
CA ASP A 294 -26.83 -5.87 -2.77
C ASP A 294 -27.35 -6.16 -1.34
N GLN A 295 -26.45 -6.62 -0.48
CA GLN A 295 -26.75 -7.07 0.90
C GLN A 295 -25.62 -6.75 1.86
N LEU A 296 -25.93 -6.70 3.15
CA LEU A 296 -24.91 -6.59 4.20
C LEU A 296 -24.03 -7.83 4.23
N TYR A 297 -22.72 -7.65 4.24
CA TYR A 297 -21.74 -8.74 4.28
C TYR A 297 -20.65 -8.49 5.32
N ASP A 298 -19.99 -9.56 5.76
CA ASP A 298 -18.87 -9.45 6.69
C ASP A 298 -17.65 -8.86 5.96
N VAL A 299 -17.33 -7.61 6.30
CA VAL A 299 -16.28 -6.85 5.61
C VAL A 299 -14.88 -7.37 5.92
N CYS A 300 -14.67 -7.98 7.09
CA CYS A 300 -13.40 -8.61 7.45
C CYS A 300 -13.19 -9.90 6.65
N ALA A 301 -14.24 -10.71 6.49
CA ALA A 301 -14.16 -11.91 5.67
C ALA A 301 -13.92 -11.57 4.19
N ALA A 302 -14.50 -10.48 3.67
CA ALA A 302 -14.26 -9.99 2.33
C ALA A 302 -12.79 -9.58 2.13
N ASP A 303 -12.23 -8.81 3.07
CA ASP A 303 -10.81 -8.43 3.11
C ASP A 303 -9.87 -9.65 3.06
N VAL A 304 -10.13 -10.68 3.87
CA VAL A 304 -9.33 -11.91 3.87
C VAL A 304 -9.39 -12.62 2.51
N CYS A 305 -10.55 -12.64 1.87
CA CYS A 305 -10.71 -13.23 0.54
C CYS A 305 -9.92 -12.47 -0.53
N MET A 306 -10.03 -11.14 -0.55
CA MET A 306 -9.30 -10.28 -1.47
C MET A 306 -7.78 -10.45 -1.30
N LEU A 307 -7.29 -10.43 -0.06
CA LEU A 307 -5.87 -10.64 0.23
C LEU A 307 -5.40 -12.04 -0.18
N GLY A 308 -6.20 -13.08 0.10
CA GLY A 308 -5.89 -14.46 -0.29
C GLY A 308 -5.77 -14.61 -1.81
N ARG A 309 -6.70 -14.00 -2.58
CA ARG A 309 -6.65 -13.97 -4.05
C ARG A 309 -5.44 -13.22 -4.57
N GLU A 310 -5.03 -12.16 -3.88
CA GLU A 310 -3.79 -11.48 -4.23
C GLU A 310 -2.58 -12.40 -4.04
N MET A 311 -2.51 -13.07 -2.90
CA MET A 311 -1.44 -14.02 -2.63
C MET A 311 -1.42 -15.21 -3.60
N GLU A 312 -2.58 -15.63 -4.12
CA GLU A 312 -2.71 -16.61 -5.21
C GLU A 312 -2.19 -16.06 -6.54
N GLU A 313 -2.47 -14.81 -6.90
CA GLU A 313 -1.96 -14.19 -8.12
C GLU A 313 -0.43 -14.10 -8.11
N GLY A 314 0.16 -13.71 -6.97
CA GLY A 314 1.61 -13.70 -6.76
C GLY A 314 2.27 -15.07 -6.98
N ARG A 315 1.52 -16.18 -6.87
CA ARG A 315 2.01 -17.53 -7.17
C ARG A 315 2.40 -17.69 -8.64
N LYS A 316 1.61 -17.14 -9.55
CA LYS A 316 1.73 -17.39 -11.00
C LYS A 316 3.08 -16.98 -11.56
N TRP A 317 3.74 -16.05 -10.87
CA TRP A 317 5.02 -15.48 -11.26
C TRP A 317 6.23 -16.34 -10.86
N TYR A 318 6.05 -17.38 -10.03
CA TYR A 318 7.15 -18.24 -9.55
C TYR A 318 6.81 -19.72 -9.63
N SER A 319 7.61 -20.45 -10.39
CA SER A 319 7.55 -21.91 -10.41
C SER A 319 8.26 -22.47 -9.17
N ILE A 320 7.48 -23.03 -8.25
CA ILE A 320 8.01 -23.79 -7.12
C ILE A 320 7.76 -25.28 -7.39
N PRO A 321 8.72 -26.17 -7.09
CA PRO A 321 8.54 -27.61 -7.23
C PRO A 321 7.33 -28.10 -6.41
N SER A 322 6.48 -28.94 -7.02
CA SER A 322 5.24 -29.44 -6.44
C SER A 322 5.39 -30.35 -5.22
N GLU A 323 6.63 -30.73 -4.85
CA GLU A 323 6.93 -31.66 -3.75
C GLU A 323 7.27 -30.93 -2.42
N ASP A 324 7.17 -29.60 -2.38
CA ASP A 324 7.45 -28.83 -1.18
C ASP A 324 6.23 -28.78 -0.24
N THR A 325 6.25 -29.63 0.79
CA THR A 325 5.23 -29.69 1.85
C THR A 325 4.94 -28.34 2.53
N VAL A 326 5.90 -27.41 2.54
CA VAL A 326 5.71 -26.05 3.08
C VAL A 326 4.74 -25.27 2.21
N TYR A 327 4.83 -25.44 0.88
CA TYR A 327 3.91 -24.82 -0.05
C TYR A 327 2.54 -25.47 -0.06
N GLU A 328 2.42 -26.79 0.14
CA GLU A 328 1.10 -27.42 0.29
C GLU A 328 0.30 -26.84 1.46
N ARG A 329 0.98 -26.53 2.58
CA ARG A 329 0.37 -25.84 3.72
C ARG A 329 -0.05 -24.42 3.36
N TYR A 330 0.77 -23.70 2.60
CA TYR A 330 0.45 -22.36 2.12
C TYR A 330 -0.76 -22.38 1.17
N GLU A 331 -0.82 -23.31 0.22
CA GLU A 331 -1.98 -23.50 -0.67
C GLU A 331 -3.25 -23.84 0.11
N THR A 332 -3.12 -24.68 1.15
CA THR A 332 -4.24 -24.99 2.05
C THR A 332 -4.72 -23.74 2.79
N LEU A 333 -3.82 -22.86 3.20
CA LEU A 333 -4.17 -21.56 3.78
C LEU A 333 -4.88 -20.67 2.76
N LEU A 334 -4.34 -20.52 1.55
CA LEU A 334 -4.95 -19.70 0.50
C LEU A 334 -6.38 -20.16 0.22
N ALA A 335 -6.61 -21.47 0.08
CA ALA A 335 -7.95 -22.04 -0.12
C ALA A 335 -8.92 -21.71 1.04
N LYS A 336 -8.41 -21.62 2.29
CA LYS A 336 -9.22 -21.19 3.44
C LYS A 336 -9.49 -19.69 3.45
N MET A 337 -8.57 -18.87 2.94
CA MET A 337 -8.79 -17.42 2.81
C MET A 337 -9.77 -17.12 1.68
N THR A 338 -9.67 -17.83 0.55
CA THR A 338 -10.43 -17.57 -0.69
C THR A 338 -11.73 -18.36 -0.80
N CYS A 339 -12.15 -19.04 0.27
CA CYS A 339 -13.39 -19.83 0.29
C CYS A 339 -14.60 -19.00 -0.18
N ALA A 340 -15.47 -19.56 -1.01
CA ALA A 340 -16.59 -18.82 -1.59
C ALA A 340 -17.57 -18.31 -0.52
N LYS A 341 -17.80 -19.11 0.52
CA LYS A 341 -18.68 -18.77 1.65
C LYS A 341 -17.90 -18.00 2.72
N PRO A 342 -18.33 -16.78 3.09
CA PRO A 342 -17.64 -15.96 4.09
C PRO A 342 -17.48 -16.66 5.45
N GLU A 343 -18.49 -17.43 5.88
CA GLU A 343 -18.51 -18.15 7.16
C GLU A 343 -17.50 -19.30 7.26
N ASP A 344 -17.08 -19.83 6.11
CA ASP A 344 -16.10 -20.91 6.03
C ASP A 344 -14.66 -20.38 5.89
N ARG A 345 -14.47 -19.06 5.77
CA ARG A 345 -13.16 -18.43 5.69
C ARG A 345 -12.49 -18.39 7.05
N CYS A 346 -11.16 -18.57 7.06
CA CYS A 346 -10.37 -18.24 8.24
C CYS A 346 -10.37 -16.72 8.51
N THR A 347 -10.15 -16.32 9.76
CA THR A 347 -9.94 -14.91 10.11
C THR A 347 -8.53 -14.46 9.70
N ALA A 348 -8.30 -13.15 9.59
CA ALA A 348 -6.96 -12.60 9.38
C ALA A 348 -5.97 -13.09 10.45
N THR A 349 -6.41 -13.19 11.72
CA THR A 349 -5.60 -13.73 12.82
C THR A 349 -5.21 -15.19 12.60
N ALA A 350 -6.18 -16.05 12.26
CA ALA A 350 -5.91 -17.46 12.00
C ALA A 350 -5.02 -17.66 10.76
N ALA A 351 -5.16 -16.78 9.76
CA ALA A 351 -4.29 -16.78 8.60
C ALA A 351 -2.85 -16.35 8.96
N LEU A 352 -2.69 -15.31 9.79
CA LEU A 352 -1.38 -14.86 10.29
C LEU A 352 -0.68 -15.97 11.09
N GLU A 353 -1.39 -16.63 12.01
CA GLU A 353 -0.89 -17.78 12.77
C GLU A 353 -0.43 -18.93 11.86
N ALA A 354 -1.18 -19.21 10.79
CA ALA A 354 -0.82 -20.23 9.81
C ALA A 354 0.46 -19.86 9.06
N VAL A 355 0.64 -18.60 8.62
CA VAL A 355 1.88 -18.15 7.95
C VAL A 355 3.07 -18.19 8.91
N LEU A 356 2.91 -17.74 10.15
CA LEU A 356 3.97 -17.84 11.17
C LEU A 356 4.40 -19.30 11.40
N SER A 357 3.44 -20.22 11.43
CA SER A 357 3.71 -21.66 11.52
C SER A 357 4.47 -22.22 10.31
N ILE A 358 4.21 -21.70 9.11
CA ILE A 358 4.92 -22.06 7.88
C ILE A 358 6.37 -21.55 7.92
N LEU A 359 6.57 -20.30 8.32
CA LEU A 359 7.89 -19.67 8.47
C LEU A 359 8.77 -20.41 9.49
N LEU A 360 8.24 -20.73 10.67
CA LEU A 360 8.98 -21.42 11.73
C LEU A 360 9.49 -22.80 11.28
N GLN A 361 8.70 -23.55 10.52
CA GLN A 361 9.13 -24.84 9.99
C GLN A 361 10.23 -24.71 8.93
N SER A 362 10.17 -23.67 8.08
CA SER A 362 11.23 -23.39 7.10
C SER A 362 12.59 -23.15 7.77
N VAL A 363 12.61 -22.42 8.88
CA VAL A 363 13.84 -22.17 9.67
C VAL A 363 14.35 -23.46 10.32
N CYS A 364 13.45 -24.26 10.93
CA CYS A 364 13.83 -25.52 11.59
C CYS A 364 14.44 -26.54 10.60
N ILE A 365 13.86 -26.66 9.39
CA ILE A 365 14.39 -27.53 8.34
C ILE A 365 15.77 -27.06 7.91
N THR A 366 15.96 -25.76 7.72
CA THR A 366 17.26 -25.18 7.33
C THR A 366 18.33 -25.44 8.39
N ALA A 367 18.00 -25.23 9.67
CA ALA A 367 18.90 -25.51 10.79
C ALA A 367 19.26 -27.00 10.89
N PHE A 368 18.28 -27.89 10.69
CA PHE A 368 18.50 -29.33 10.69
C PHE A 368 19.39 -29.79 9.52
N LEU A 369 19.16 -29.27 8.30
CA LEU A 369 19.98 -29.58 7.14
C LEU A 369 21.41 -29.05 7.28
N LEU A 370 21.61 -27.85 7.82
CA LEU A 370 22.94 -27.32 8.14
C LEU A 370 23.66 -28.18 9.17
N HIS A 371 22.95 -28.66 10.20
CA HIS A 371 23.50 -29.58 11.18
C HIS A 371 23.89 -30.91 10.53
N LEU A 372 23.04 -31.49 9.68
CA LEU A 372 23.31 -32.72 8.95
C LEU A 372 24.52 -32.56 8.00
N LEU A 373 24.61 -31.44 7.26
CA LEU A 373 25.75 -31.09 6.41
C LEU A 373 27.05 -30.95 7.21
N ALA A 374 27.00 -30.30 8.38
CA ALA A 374 28.16 -30.20 9.27
C ALA A 374 28.60 -31.58 9.80
N CYS A 375 27.65 -32.47 10.09
CA CYS A 375 27.93 -33.85 10.48
C CYS A 375 28.51 -34.69 9.32
N ILE A 376 28.05 -34.49 8.09
CA ILE A 376 28.51 -35.22 6.90
C ILE A 376 29.89 -34.74 6.45
N LEU A 377 30.13 -33.42 6.46
CA LEU A 377 31.40 -32.85 6.00
C LEU A 377 32.54 -33.05 7.01
N GLY A 378 32.22 -33.24 8.29
CA GLY A 378 33.19 -33.39 9.37
C GLY A 378 34.18 -32.22 9.47
N PRO A 379 35.06 -32.20 10.49
CA PRO A 379 36.17 -31.25 10.49
C PRO A 379 37.16 -31.66 9.39
N MET A 380 37.05 -31.06 8.19
CA MET A 380 38.14 -31.12 7.22
C MET A 380 39.41 -30.60 7.91
N GLY A 381 40.39 -31.49 8.04
CA GLY A 381 41.54 -31.32 8.90
C GLY A 381 42.26 -29.99 8.70
N MET A 382 42.21 -29.15 9.73
CA MET A 382 43.26 -28.17 9.99
C MET A 382 44.57 -28.96 10.11
N ALA A 383 45.34 -29.00 9.02
CA ALA A 383 46.71 -29.49 9.06
C ALA A 383 47.43 -28.72 10.18
N LYS A 384 47.89 -29.45 11.19
CA LYS A 384 48.72 -28.91 12.27
C LYS A 384 49.93 -28.23 11.64
N VAL A 385 49.92 -26.89 11.58
CA VAL A 385 51.13 -26.12 11.36
C VAL A 385 52.03 -26.40 12.55
N ALA A 386 53.13 -27.11 12.31
CA ALA A 386 54.12 -27.42 13.33
C ALA A 386 54.67 -26.11 13.94
N PRO A 387 54.87 -26.04 15.27
CA PRO A 387 55.41 -24.84 15.89
C PRO A 387 56.85 -24.62 15.43
N ILE A 388 57.10 -23.44 14.85
CA ILE A 388 58.44 -22.95 14.56
C ILE A 388 59.14 -22.71 15.90
N HIS A 389 60.16 -23.51 16.20
CA HIS A 389 61.03 -23.27 17.35
C HIS A 389 61.83 -21.97 17.15
N PRO A 390 61.90 -21.08 18.14
CA PRO A 390 62.78 -19.92 18.08
C PRO A 390 64.24 -20.38 18.29
N GLN A 391 65.08 -20.21 17.27
CA GLN A 391 66.53 -20.30 17.46
C GLN A 391 66.99 -19.19 18.41
N ARG A 392 67.39 -19.60 19.61
CA ARG A 392 68.15 -18.76 20.55
C ARG A 392 69.49 -18.42 19.91
N THR A 393 69.73 -17.12 19.80
CA THR A 393 71.05 -16.52 19.67
C THR A 393 71.87 -16.81 20.92
N SER A 394 73.04 -17.43 20.76
CA SER A 394 74.13 -17.34 21.74
C SER A 394 75.33 -16.72 21.05
N ARG A 395 75.66 -15.49 21.46
CA ARG A 395 76.98 -14.90 21.25
C ARG A 395 77.99 -15.64 22.13
N ALA A 396 79.11 -16.04 21.52
CA ALA A 396 80.46 -15.88 22.05
C ALA A 396 81.39 -15.74 20.83
#